data_AF-A0A822EUI5-F1
#
_entry.id   AF-A0A822EUI5-F1
#
_cell.length_a   1.000
_cell.length_b   1.000
_cell.length_c   1.000
_cell.angle_alpha   90.00
_cell.angle_beta   90.00
_cell.angle_gamma   90.00
#
_symmetry.space_group_name_H-M   'P 1'
#
loop_
_entity.id
_entity.type
_entity.pdbx_description
1 polymer ?
#
loop_
_entity_poly.entity_id
_entity_poly.type
_entity_poly.pdbx_seq_one_letter_code
_entity_poly.pdbx_strand_id
1 'polypeptide(L)'
;MLCYGKEQCCQISLNDNYYYYNNLELSRLNLSNDQYRFCTQCFNAIKSDSIFIGDNLTQTLVEIPKSLFLLSKKDLKEPEKMIDCIVCTRRWHQVCALHLDQIGSEGFICNTCIREYNIKRKESPYTSSKLPINDLSSQLEKRVNKFLMNEGCQTG
;
A
#
# COMPACT_ATOMS: atom_id res chain seq x y z
N MET A 1 1.73 0.86 -10.11
CA MET A 1 2.61 -0.29 -10.39
C MET A 1 3.79 0.26 -11.15
N LEU A 2 5.00 0.09 -10.63
CA LEU A 2 6.23 0.65 -11.22
C LEU A 2 6.66 -0.15 -12.45
N CYS A 3 7.19 0.56 -13.44
CA CYS A 3 7.81 0.00 -14.63
C CYS A 3 9.34 0.07 -14.49
N TYR A 4 10.05 -1.01 -14.84
CA TYR A 4 11.52 -1.06 -14.85
C TYR A 4 12.13 -0.32 -16.06
N GLY A 5 11.30 0.18 -16.98
CA GLY A 5 11.74 0.83 -18.21
C GLY A 5 12.61 2.07 -18.03
N LYS A 6 13.06 2.60 -19.17
CA LYS A 6 14.15 3.58 -19.34
C LYS A 6 13.98 4.93 -18.59
N GLU A 7 12.82 5.21 -18.05
CA GLU A 7 12.51 6.47 -17.38
C GLU A 7 12.29 6.23 -15.88
N GLN A 8 13.02 6.96 -15.04
CA GLN A 8 12.99 6.83 -13.56
C GLN A 8 11.64 7.15 -12.90
N CYS A 9 10.57 7.36 -13.66
CA CYS A 9 9.22 7.62 -13.15
C CYS A 9 8.12 6.89 -13.94
N CYS A 10 8.47 5.88 -14.76
CA CYS A 10 7.46 5.19 -15.56
C CYS A 10 6.52 4.35 -14.67
N GLN A 11 5.21 4.56 -14.82
CA GLN A 11 4.16 3.83 -14.10
C GLN A 11 3.17 3.18 -15.06
N ILE A 12 2.72 1.97 -14.71
CA ILE A 12 1.68 1.24 -15.44
C ILE A 12 0.31 1.64 -14.86
N SER A 13 -0.55 2.24 -15.70
CA SER A 13 -1.88 2.73 -15.31
C SER A 13 -2.87 1.59 -15.15
N LEU A 14 -3.97 1.84 -14.43
CA LEU A 14 -5.06 0.87 -14.29
C LEU A 14 -5.64 0.54 -15.68
N ASN A 15 -5.94 -0.74 -15.90
CA ASN A 15 -6.42 -1.33 -17.16
C ASN A 15 -5.42 -1.36 -18.31
N ASP A 16 -4.17 -0.94 -18.11
CA ASP A 16 -3.13 -1.06 -19.12
C ASP A 16 -2.58 -2.49 -19.19
N ASN A 17 -2.20 -2.89 -20.39
CA ASN A 17 -1.41 -4.09 -20.62
C ASN A 17 0.06 -3.83 -20.26
N TYR A 18 0.70 -4.84 -19.68
CA TYR A 18 2.11 -4.82 -19.30
C TYR A 18 2.75 -6.20 -19.45
N TYR A 19 4.07 -6.22 -19.58
CA TYR A 19 4.86 -7.44 -19.61
C TYR A 19 5.54 -7.64 -18.27
N TYR A 20 5.61 -8.88 -17.79
CA TYR A 20 6.33 -9.19 -16.58
C TYR A 20 7.15 -10.48 -16.70
N TYR A 21 8.22 -10.54 -15.92
CA TYR A 21 9.07 -11.71 -15.76
C TYR A 21 9.15 -12.04 -14.27
N ASN A 22 8.90 -13.31 -13.92
CA ASN A 22 9.06 -13.83 -12.57
C ASN A 22 10.49 -14.36 -12.40
N ASN A 23 11.20 -13.81 -11.43
CA ASN A 23 12.50 -14.32 -11.02
C ASN A 23 12.31 -15.53 -10.11
N LEU A 24 12.22 -16.73 -10.71
CA LEU A 24 11.96 -17.98 -9.98
C LEU A 24 13.17 -18.48 -9.18
N GLU A 25 14.38 -18.01 -9.48
CA GLU A 25 15.62 -18.44 -8.83
C GLU A 25 16.39 -17.25 -8.24
N LEU A 26 15.82 -16.63 -7.19
CA LEU A 26 16.40 -15.50 -6.43
C LEU A 26 17.86 -15.73 -5.96
N SER A 27 18.29 -16.99 -5.84
CA SER A 27 19.63 -17.36 -5.37
C SER A 27 20.66 -17.55 -6.50
N ARG A 28 20.23 -17.64 -7.76
CA ARG A 28 21.11 -17.92 -8.91
C ARG A 28 21.33 -16.73 -9.81
N LEU A 29 20.31 -15.90 -9.97
CA LEU A 29 20.43 -14.63 -10.68
C LEU A 29 20.72 -13.55 -9.65
N ASN A 30 21.64 -12.63 -9.93
CA ASN A 30 21.99 -11.51 -9.06
C ASN A 30 20.83 -10.47 -8.92
N LEU A 31 19.58 -10.91 -9.00
CA LEU A 31 18.36 -10.12 -9.05
C LEU A 31 17.60 -10.27 -7.73
N SER A 32 17.29 -9.15 -7.08
CA SER A 32 16.65 -9.08 -5.75
C SER A 32 15.12 -9.03 -5.81
N ASN A 33 14.55 -8.51 -6.89
CA ASN A 33 13.09 -8.46 -7.06
C ASN A 33 12.54 -9.80 -7.56
N ASP A 34 11.41 -10.23 -6.98
CA ASP A 34 10.67 -11.44 -7.39
C ASP A 34 10.06 -11.30 -8.79
N GLN A 35 9.72 -10.07 -9.20
CA GLN A 35 9.05 -9.81 -10.47
C GLN A 35 9.48 -8.47 -11.07
N TYR A 36 9.91 -8.51 -12.34
CA TYR A 36 10.23 -7.33 -13.14
C TYR A 36 9.08 -7.04 -14.11
N ARG A 37 8.74 -5.76 -14.28
CA ARG A 37 7.54 -5.34 -15.02
C ARG A 37 7.86 -4.20 -15.98
N PHE A 38 7.31 -4.25 -17.18
CA PHE A 38 7.46 -3.22 -18.21
C PHE A 38 6.09 -2.83 -18.77
N CYS A 39 5.82 -1.53 -18.90
CA CYS A 39 4.69 -1.11 -19.71
C CYS A 39 4.92 -1.51 -21.17
N THR A 40 3.85 -1.64 -21.94
CA THR A 40 3.89 -1.99 -23.37
C THR A 40 4.83 -1.08 -24.17
N GLN A 41 4.83 0.22 -23.90
CA GLN A 41 5.71 1.19 -24.59
C GLN A 41 7.19 0.92 -24.31
N CYS A 42 7.59 0.77 -23.04
CA CYS A 42 8.98 0.50 -22.67
C CYS A 42 9.45 -0.87 -23.17
N PHE A 43 8.60 -1.88 -23.13
CA PHE A 43 8.93 -3.22 -23.61
C PHE A 43 9.20 -3.22 -25.13
N ASN A 44 8.36 -2.51 -25.90
CA ASN A 44 8.49 -2.42 -27.36
C ASN A 44 9.60 -1.47 -27.81
N ALA A 45 10.00 -0.49 -26.99
CA ALA A 45 11.10 0.42 -27.29
C ALA A 45 12.47 -0.30 -27.35
N ILE A 46 12.60 -1.45 -26.68
CA ILE A 46 13.82 -2.28 -26.72
C ILE A 46 13.80 -3.07 -28.04
N LYS A 47 14.70 -2.77 -28.97
CA LYS A 47 14.77 -3.48 -30.27
C LYS A 47 15.41 -4.87 -30.19
N SER A 48 16.13 -5.15 -29.11
CA SER A 48 16.77 -6.44 -28.84
C SER A 48 15.75 -7.51 -28.47
N ASP A 49 16.04 -8.77 -28.82
CA ASP A 49 15.27 -9.96 -28.41
C ASP A 49 15.45 -10.31 -26.93
N SER A 50 16.44 -9.71 -26.27
CA SER A 50 16.68 -9.83 -24.84
C SER A 50 16.66 -8.47 -24.15
N ILE A 51 16.27 -8.46 -22.88
CA ILE A 51 16.25 -7.30 -21.99
C ILE A 51 17.31 -7.52 -20.91
N PHE A 52 18.15 -6.50 -20.69
CA PHE A 52 19.14 -6.50 -19.62
C PHE A 52 18.54 -5.89 -18.36
N ILE A 53 18.58 -6.63 -17.25
CA ILE A 53 18.00 -6.23 -15.96
C ILE A 53 19.09 -6.24 -14.88
N GLY A 54 19.13 -5.19 -14.06
CA GLY A 54 19.89 -5.12 -12.82
C GLY A 54 19.26 -4.12 -11.83
N ASP A 55 19.36 -4.40 -10.53
CA ASP A 55 18.69 -3.57 -9.52
C ASP A 55 19.48 -2.31 -9.17
N ASN A 56 20.79 -2.31 -9.36
CA ASN A 56 21.68 -1.20 -9.02
C ASN A 56 22.72 -0.93 -10.11
N LEU A 57 23.24 0.30 -10.17
CA LEU A 57 24.22 0.76 -11.17
C LEU A 57 25.55 -0.01 -11.15
N THR A 58 25.88 -0.64 -10.02
CA THR A 58 27.12 -1.41 -9.82
C THR A 58 26.96 -2.90 -10.11
N GLN A 59 25.75 -3.36 -10.42
CA GLN A 59 25.43 -4.76 -10.61
C GLN A 59 25.67 -5.19 -12.06
N THR A 60 26.23 -6.39 -12.24
CA THR A 60 26.23 -7.06 -13.54
C THR A 60 24.80 -7.32 -14.01
N LEU A 61 24.45 -6.77 -15.18
CA LEU A 61 23.14 -6.96 -15.77
C LEU A 61 22.92 -8.42 -16.18
N VAL A 62 21.73 -8.93 -15.92
CA VAL A 62 21.28 -10.24 -16.36
C VAL A 62 20.53 -10.09 -17.68
N GLU A 63 20.93 -10.85 -18.68
CA GLU A 63 20.22 -10.91 -19.95
C GLU A 63 19.03 -11.87 -19.85
N ILE A 64 17.81 -11.36 -20.07
CA ILE A 64 16.57 -12.14 -20.04
C ILE A 64 15.89 -12.05 -21.41
N PRO A 65 15.70 -13.17 -22.11
CA PRO A 65 14.98 -13.20 -23.37
C PRO A 65 13.55 -12.66 -23.24
N LYS A 66 13.10 -11.87 -24.21
CA LYS A 66 11.72 -11.33 -24.26
C LYS A 66 10.66 -12.42 -24.30
N SER A 67 10.99 -13.59 -24.84
CA SER A 67 10.09 -14.75 -24.87
C SER A 67 9.73 -15.30 -23.49
N LEU A 68 10.51 -14.98 -22.45
CA LEU A 68 10.22 -15.35 -21.06
C LEU A 68 9.28 -14.37 -20.36
N PHE A 69 8.95 -13.24 -20.99
CA PHE A 69 8.00 -12.28 -20.44
C PHE A 69 6.57 -12.65 -20.80
N LEU A 70 5.69 -12.57 -19.80
CA LEU A 70 4.27 -12.83 -19.95
C LEU A 70 3.51 -11.52 -20.04
N LEU A 71 2.53 -11.48 -20.95
CA LEU A 71 1.60 -10.36 -21.08
C LEU A 71 0.51 -10.49 -20.00
N SER A 72 0.27 -9.40 -19.28
CA SER A 72 -0.80 -9.28 -18.29
C SER A 72 -1.49 -7.93 -18.43
N LYS A 73 -2.65 -7.79 -17.80
CA LYS A 73 -3.41 -6.56 -17.72
C LYS A 73 -3.55 -6.15 -16.26
N LYS A 74 -3.40 -4.86 -15.98
CA LYS A 74 -3.61 -4.34 -14.63
C LYS A 74 -5.08 -4.07 -14.37
N ASP A 75 -5.88 -5.12 -14.30
CA ASP A 75 -7.32 -5.06 -14.02
C ASP A 75 -7.73 -5.84 -12.76
N LEU A 76 -6.79 -6.55 -12.15
CA LEU A 76 -7.01 -7.23 -10.87
C LEU A 76 -7.37 -6.20 -9.79
N LYS A 77 -8.59 -6.33 -9.27
CA LYS A 77 -9.07 -5.60 -8.10
C LYS A 77 -9.04 -6.56 -6.93
N GLU A 78 -8.11 -6.35 -6.01
CA GLU A 78 -8.08 -7.11 -4.78
C GLU A 78 -9.33 -6.76 -3.94
N PRO A 79 -10.14 -7.74 -3.54
CA PRO A 79 -11.28 -7.47 -2.68
C PRO A 79 -10.80 -6.94 -1.33
N GLU A 80 -11.54 -6.00 -0.76
CA GLU A 80 -11.22 -5.49 0.58
C GLU A 80 -11.29 -6.63 1.60
N LYS A 81 -10.33 -6.62 2.55
CA LYS A 81 -10.34 -7.57 3.67
C LYS A 81 -11.62 -7.40 4.47
N MET A 82 -12.22 -8.53 4.83
CA MET A 82 -13.41 -8.60 5.67
C MET A 82 -13.01 -9.04 7.08
N ILE A 83 -13.74 -8.55 8.08
CA ILE A 83 -13.63 -8.97 9.47
C ILE A 83 -15.02 -9.23 10.03
N ASP A 84 -15.10 -10.13 11.00
CA ASP A 84 -16.38 -10.52 11.60
C ASP A 84 -16.52 -9.91 12.99
N CYS A 85 -17.73 -9.45 13.29
CA CYS A 85 -18.04 -9.03 14.65
C CYS A 85 -18.10 -10.25 15.56
N ILE A 86 -17.31 -10.27 16.64
CA ILE A 86 -17.25 -11.41 17.57
C ILE A 86 -18.56 -11.62 18.37
N VAL A 87 -19.49 -10.65 18.34
CA VAL A 87 -20.78 -10.73 19.03
C VAL A 87 -21.90 -11.17 18.09
N CYS A 88 -22.12 -10.43 16.99
CA CYS A 88 -23.25 -10.70 16.09
C CYS A 88 -22.88 -11.42 14.79
N THR A 89 -21.62 -11.81 14.62
CA THR A 89 -21.06 -12.56 13.47
C THR A 89 -21.25 -11.94 12.08
N ARG A 90 -21.84 -10.74 11.99
CA ARG A 90 -21.93 -9.98 10.74
C ARG A 90 -20.53 -9.61 10.25
N ARG A 91 -20.33 -9.70 8.94
CA ARG A 91 -19.09 -9.33 8.28
C ARG A 91 -19.05 -7.85 7.94
N TRP A 92 -17.89 -7.25 8.10
CA TRP A 92 -17.62 -5.85 7.82
C TRP A 92 -16.36 -5.72 6.98
N HIS A 93 -16.33 -4.73 6.11
CA HIS A 93 -15.08 -4.30 5.48
C HIS A 93 -14.13 -3.80 6.58
N GLN A 94 -12.87 -4.23 6.55
CA GLN A 94 -11.88 -3.92 7.58
C GLN A 94 -11.69 -2.41 7.74
N VAL A 95 -11.68 -1.65 6.63
CA VAL A 95 -11.54 -0.18 6.66
C VAL A 95 -12.82 0.46 7.21
N CYS A 96 -14.01 0.02 6.81
CA CYS A 96 -15.27 0.54 7.36
C CYS A 96 -15.40 0.26 8.87
N ALA A 97 -14.84 -0.85 9.33
CA ALA A 97 -14.83 -1.23 10.74
C ALA A 97 -13.74 -0.50 11.56
N LEU A 98 -12.76 0.14 10.90
CA LEU A 98 -11.60 0.78 11.52
C LEU A 98 -10.89 -0.15 12.51
N HIS A 99 -10.69 -1.40 12.13
CA HIS A 99 -10.07 -2.42 12.98
C HIS A 99 -8.72 -2.86 12.45
N LEU A 100 -7.76 -2.94 13.37
CA LEU A 100 -6.43 -3.45 13.11
C LEU A 100 -6.06 -4.45 14.20
N ASP A 101 -5.79 -5.69 13.83
CA ASP A 101 -5.56 -6.80 14.76
C ASP A 101 -4.38 -6.53 15.72
N GLN A 102 -3.36 -5.78 15.27
CA GLN A 102 -2.24 -5.39 16.13
C GLN A 102 -2.63 -4.41 17.25
N ILE A 103 -3.72 -3.65 17.09
CA ILE A 103 -4.21 -2.69 18.08
C ILE A 103 -5.33 -3.30 18.92
N GLY A 104 -6.24 -4.03 18.28
CA GLY A 104 -7.43 -4.62 18.89
C GLY A 104 -7.37 -6.14 18.93
N SER A 105 -6.42 -6.71 19.66
CA SER A 105 -6.21 -8.17 19.72
C SER A 105 -7.39 -8.97 20.30
N GLU A 106 -8.31 -8.31 21.02
CA GLU A 106 -9.53 -8.92 21.57
C GLU A 106 -10.62 -9.17 20.52
N GLY A 107 -10.40 -8.73 19.27
CA GLY A 107 -11.31 -8.88 18.15
C GLY A 107 -12.25 -7.69 17.95
N PHE A 108 -12.94 -7.68 16.81
CA PHE A 108 -13.80 -6.58 16.41
C PHE A 108 -15.23 -6.71 16.98
N ILE A 109 -15.73 -5.63 17.59
CA ILE A 109 -17.14 -5.48 17.99
C ILE A 109 -17.74 -4.30 17.22
N CYS A 110 -18.81 -4.55 16.48
CA CYS A 110 -19.47 -3.53 15.67
C CYS A 110 -20.16 -2.47 16.54
N ASN A 111 -20.38 -1.27 15.97
CA ASN A 111 -21.00 -0.15 16.68
C ASN A 111 -22.39 -0.49 17.23
N THR A 112 -23.15 -1.34 16.54
CA THR A 112 -24.49 -1.77 16.98
C THR A 112 -24.41 -2.56 18.27
N CYS A 113 -23.59 -3.62 18.32
CA CYS A 113 -23.42 -4.43 19.52
C CYS A 113 -22.83 -3.62 20.68
N ILE A 114 -21.93 -2.68 20.40
CA ILE A 114 -21.38 -1.79 21.44
C ILE A 114 -22.49 -0.99 22.12
N ARG A 115 -23.42 -0.43 21.34
CA ARG A 115 -24.53 0.36 21.87
C ARG A 115 -25.57 -0.52 22.57
N GLU A 116 -25.95 -1.65 21.96
CA GLU A 116 -26.97 -2.56 22.51
C GLU A 116 -26.55 -3.20 23.84
N TYR A 117 -25.30 -3.62 23.94
CA TYR A 117 -24.77 -4.28 25.15
C TYR A 117 -24.00 -3.33 26.07
N ASN A 118 -24.03 -2.02 25.79
CA ASN A 118 -23.34 -0.97 26.57
C ASN A 118 -21.85 -1.28 26.84
N ILE A 119 -21.16 -1.78 25.81
CA ILE A 119 -19.76 -2.20 25.90
C ILE A 119 -18.88 -0.96 25.84
N LYS A 120 -17.97 -0.79 26.81
CA LYS A 120 -16.98 0.29 26.74
C LYS A 120 -15.86 -0.09 25.77
N ARG A 121 -15.64 0.74 24.74
CA ARG A 121 -14.46 0.61 23.89
C ARG A 121 -13.20 0.93 24.70
N LYS A 122 -12.22 0.04 24.65
CA LYS A 122 -10.86 0.34 25.09
C LYS A 122 -10.30 1.42 24.16
N GLU A 123 -9.81 2.51 24.74
CA GLU A 123 -9.13 3.54 23.96
C GLU A 123 -7.86 2.97 23.34
N SER A 124 -7.62 3.33 22.07
CA SER A 124 -6.37 2.96 21.41
C SER A 124 -5.18 3.65 22.13
N PRO A 125 -4.10 2.92 22.46
CA PRO A 125 -2.86 3.56 22.88
C PRO A 125 -2.17 4.26 21.71
N TYR A 126 -2.49 3.88 20.46
CA TYR A 126 -1.94 4.45 19.24
C TYR A 126 -2.85 5.56 18.72
N THR A 127 -2.77 6.73 19.34
CA THR A 127 -3.47 7.95 18.91
C THR A 127 -2.45 9.05 18.69
N SER A 128 -2.71 9.95 17.75
CA SER A 128 -1.79 11.07 17.44
C SER A 128 -1.50 11.94 18.67
N SER A 129 -2.48 12.12 19.56
CA SER A 129 -2.33 12.89 20.80
C SER A 129 -1.38 12.27 21.83
N LYS A 130 -1.10 10.97 21.74
CA LYS A 130 -0.17 10.25 22.62
C LYS A 130 1.26 10.23 22.07
N LEU A 131 1.51 10.80 20.89
CA LEU A 131 2.86 10.90 20.33
C LEU A 131 3.72 11.92 21.11
N PRO A 132 5.05 11.74 21.15
CA PRO A 132 5.95 12.72 21.76
C PRO A 132 5.79 14.09 21.10
N ILE A 133 5.59 15.12 21.92
CA ILE A 133 5.43 16.50 21.48
C ILE A 133 6.80 17.15 21.35
N ASN A 134 6.99 17.97 20.32
CA ASN A 134 8.13 18.87 20.22
C ASN A 134 7.68 20.32 20.04
N ASP A 135 8.60 21.27 20.24
CA ASP A 135 8.25 22.70 20.21
C ASP A 135 7.67 23.12 18.87
N LEU A 136 8.22 22.61 17.77
CA LEU A 136 7.72 22.90 16.43
C LEU A 136 6.28 22.40 16.23
N SER A 137 5.99 21.15 16.59
CA SER A 137 4.65 20.57 16.46
C SER A 137 3.64 21.34 17.31
N SER A 138 4.01 21.70 18.55
CA SER A 138 3.15 22.49 19.43
C SER A 138 2.83 23.87 18.86
N GLN A 139 3.82 24.56 18.27
CA GLN A 139 3.60 25.88 17.66
C GLN A 139 2.70 25.78 16.41
N LEU A 140 2.88 24.75 15.59
CA LEU A 140 2.04 24.50 14.41
C LEU A 140 0.60 24.19 14.81
N GLU A 141 0.39 23.28 15.76
CA GLU A 141 -0.94 22.92 16.28
C GLU A 141 -1.67 24.15 16.84
N LYS A 142 -0.99 24.94 17.69
CA LYS A 142 -1.56 26.18 18.25
C LYS A 142 -1.96 27.17 17.17
N ARG A 143 -1.12 27.36 16.15
CA ARG A 143 -1.38 28.29 15.05
C ARG A 143 -2.60 27.85 14.23
N VAL A 144 -2.68 26.57 13.88
CA VAL A 144 -3.81 26.01 13.13
C VAL A 144 -5.09 26.07 13.96
N ASN A 145 -5.05 25.68 15.23
CA ASN A 145 -6.21 25.72 16.12
C ASN A 145 -6.72 27.16 16.30
N LYS A 146 -5.82 28.13 16.52
CA LYS A 146 -6.21 29.55 16.62
C LYS A 146 -6.90 30.04 15.34
N PHE A 147 -6.39 29.65 14.17
CA PHE A 147 -7.04 29.98 12.90
C PHE A 147 -8.44 29.37 12.81
N LEU A 148 -8.58 28.07 13.09
CA LEU A 148 -9.87 27.38 13.04
C LEU A 148 -10.89 27.97 14.02
N MET A 149 -10.47 28.31 15.24
CA MET A 149 -11.33 28.99 16.22
C MET A 149 -11.83 30.34 15.73
N ASN A 150 -10.95 31.13 15.08
CA ASN A 150 -11.31 32.43 14.52
C ASN A 150 -12.33 32.30 13.38
N GLU A 151 -12.26 31.21 12.60
CA GLU A 151 -13.23 30.88 11.54
C GLU A 151 -14.53 30.25 12.08
N GLY A 152 -14.69 30.13 13.40
CA GLY A 152 -15.89 29.58 14.04
C GLY A 152 -15.97 28.05 14.03
N CYS A 153 -14.88 27.35 13.72
CA CYS A 153 -14.80 25.90 13.77
C CYS A 153 -14.52 25.41 15.20
N GLN A 154 -15.12 24.28 15.59
CA GLN A 154 -14.73 23.58 16.81
C GLN A 154 -13.34 22.96 16.60
N THR A 155 -12.42 23.24 17.52
CA THR A 155 -11.10 22.60 17.58
C THR A 155 -11.09 21.54 18.68
N GLY A 156 -10.47 20.40 18.39
CA GLY A 156 -10.32 19.27 19.31
C GLY A 156 -9.18 19.45 20.31
#